data_AF-A0A2T3JQ49-F1
#
_entry.id   AF-A0A2T3JQ49-F1
#
_cell.length_a   1.000
_cell.length_b   1.000
_cell.length_c   1.000
_cell.angle_alpha   90.00
_cell.angle_beta   90.00
_cell.angle_gamma   90.00
#
_symmetry.space_group_name_H-M   'P 1'
#
loop_
_entity.id
_entity.type
_entity.pdbx_description
1 polymer ?
#
loop_
_entity_poly.entity_id
_entity_poly.type
_entity_poly.pdbx_seq_one_letter_code
_entity_poly.pdbx_strand_id
1 'polypeptide(L)' 'MLFLQPTTPIWNQDTIYHGGDIISYNNIIYKAKWWTLGDIPDQGDPWQVYVSKK' A
#
# COMPACT_ATOMS: atom_id res chain seq x y z
N MET A 1 -5.78 -26.84 -6.78
CA MET A 1 -5.07 -26.11 -5.71
C MET A 1 -5.13 -24.63 -6.06
N LEU A 2 -6.15 -23.92 -5.58
CA LEU A 2 -6.37 -22.51 -5.90
C LEU A 2 -5.41 -21.69 -5.04
N PHE A 3 -4.41 -21.06 -5.66
CA PHE A 3 -3.60 -20.06 -4.99
C PHE A 3 -4.50 -18.86 -4.70
N LEU A 4 -4.95 -18.71 -3.46
CA LEU A 4 -5.44 -17.45 -2.94
C LEU A 4 -4.27 -16.48 -3.09
N GLN A 5 -4.23 -15.69 -4.17
CA GLN A 5 -3.32 -14.55 -4.20
C GLN A 5 -3.73 -13.69 -3.00
N PRO A 6 -2.84 -13.44 -2.02
CA PRO A 6 -3.17 -12.50 -0.96
C PRO A 6 -3.51 -11.19 -1.66
N THR A 7 -4.80 -10.85 -1.71
CA THR A 7 -5.28 -9.63 -2.34
C THR A 7 -4.78 -8.50 -1.48
N THR A 8 -3.78 -7.78 -1.98
CA THR A 8 -3.26 -6.60 -1.31
C THR A 8 -4.42 -5.61 -1.13
N PRO A 9 -4.71 -5.16 0.11
CA PRO A 9 -5.82 -4.26 0.35
C PRO A 9 -5.67 -2.98 -0.46
N ILE A 10 -6.77 -2.43 -0.96
CA ILE A 10 -6.78 -1.14 -1.67
C ILE A 10 -6.59 -0.04 -0.64
N TRP A 11 -5.79 0.98 -0.96
CA TRP A 11 -5.62 2.16 -0.11
C TRP A 11 -6.96 2.85 0.17
N ASN A 12 -7.12 3.32 1.41
CA ASN A 12 -8.27 4.06 1.88
C ASN A 12 -7.79 5.23 2.76
N GLN A 13 -8.25 6.43 2.45
CA GLN A 13 -7.87 7.66 3.15
C GLN A 13 -8.23 7.67 4.65
N ASP A 14 -9.27 6.92 5.04
CA ASP A 14 -9.81 6.90 6.41
C ASP A 14 -9.20 5.77 7.27
N THR A 15 -8.26 5.01 6.70
CA THR A 15 -7.59 3.90 7.38
C THR A 15 -6.23 4.34 7.92
N ILE A 16 -5.96 3.99 9.17
CA ILE A 16 -4.64 4.13 9.77
C ILE A 16 -3.76 2.98 9.30
N TYR A 17 -2.58 3.31 8.77
CA TYR A 17 -1.55 2.35 8.39
C TYR A 17 -0.33 2.49 9.29
N HIS A 18 0.29 1.38 9.64
CA HIS A 18 1.53 1.31 10.41
C HIS A 18 2.71 0.95 9.50
N GLY A 19 3.93 1.25 9.97
CA GLY A 19 5.14 0.87 9.27
C GLY A 19 5.17 -0.63 8.99
N GLY A 20 5.31 -1.00 7.72
CA GLY A 20 5.24 -2.39 7.29
C GLY A 20 4.02 -2.74 6.45
N ASP A 21 2.92 -2.00 6.61
CA ASP A 21 1.65 -2.28 5.92
C ASP A 21 1.79 -2.17 4.40
N ILE A 22 1.12 -3.07 3.69
CA ILE A 22 1.20 -3.19 2.23
C ILE A 22 -0.18 -2.95 1.64
N ILE A 23 -0.27 -1.96 0.74
CA ILE A 23 -1.51 -1.59 0.05
C ILE A 23 -1.32 -1.58 -1.46
N SER A 24 -2.43 -1.57 -2.19
CA SER A 24 -2.46 -1.30 -3.63
C SER A 24 -3.08 0.06 -3.91
N TYR A 25 -2.45 0.80 -4.82
CA TYR A 25 -2.90 2.11 -5.30
C TYR A 25 -2.45 2.28 -6.75
N ASN A 26 -3.36 2.65 -7.66
CA ASN A 26 -3.08 2.83 -9.10
C ASN A 26 -2.27 1.66 -9.73
N ASN A 27 -2.67 0.41 -9.43
CA ASN A 27 -2.00 -0.82 -9.90
C ASN A 27 -0.55 -1.02 -9.41
N ILE A 28 -0.06 -0.17 -8.50
CA ILE A 28 1.24 -0.27 -7.85
C ILE A 28 1.02 -0.72 -6.40
N ILE A 29 1.93 -1.55 -5.90
CA ILE A 29 1.93 -1.97 -4.50
C ILE A 29 2.89 -1.06 -3.73
N TYR A 30 2.41 -0.47 -2.64
CA TYR A 30 3.20 0.36 -1.75
C TYR A 30 3.34 -0.28 -0.38
N LYS A 31 4.41 0.09 0.32
CA LYS A 31 4.65 -0.25 1.72
C LYS A 31 4.75 1.02 2.55
N ALA A 32 4.05 1.08 3.67
CA ALA A 32 4.19 2.17 4.64
C ALA A 32 5.56 2.07 5.34
N LYS A 33 6.27 3.18 5.45
CA LYS A 33 7.54 3.31 6.17
C LYS A 33 7.32 3.51 7.68
N TRP A 34 6.27 4.23 8.04
CA TRP A 34 5.85 4.57 9.41
C TRP A 34 4.33 4.78 9.46
N TRP A 35 3.82 5.27 10.60
CA TRP A 35 2.40 5.56 10.80
C TRP A 35 1.90 6.62 9.80
N THR A 36 0.76 6.37 9.14
CA THR A 36 0.16 7.32 8.20
C THR A 36 -1.36 7.18 8.17
N LEU A 37 -2.04 8.30 7.95
CA LEU A 37 -3.48 8.41 7.77
C LEU A 37 -3.75 9.49 6.71
N GLY A 38 -4.51 9.15 5.67
CA GLY A 38 -4.87 10.09 4.60
C GLY A 38 -3.76 10.45 3.60
N ASP A 39 -2.49 10.07 3.82
CA ASP A 39 -1.42 10.37 2.88
C ASP A 39 -1.54 9.53 1.60
N ILE A 40 -1.45 10.21 0.45
CA ILE A 40 -1.63 9.62 -0.87
C ILE A 40 -0.37 8.83 -1.28
N PRO A 41 -0.46 7.54 -1.69
CA PRO A 41 0.70 6.70 -1.95
C PRO A 41 1.68 7.18 -3.03
N ASP A 42 1.21 7.90 -4.05
CA ASP A 42 2.05 8.38 -5.16
C ASP A 42 2.70 9.75 -4.92
N GLN A 43 2.38 10.44 -3.82
CA GLN A 43 2.98 11.73 -3.47
C GLN A 43 4.28 11.63 -2.67
N GLY A 44 4.68 10.40 -2.29
CA GLY A 44 5.87 10.19 -1.47
C GLY A 44 5.60 10.46 0.01
N ASP A 45 6.65 10.67 0.79
CA ASP A 45 6.68 10.66 2.27
C ASP A 45 6.48 9.27 2.92
N PRO A 46 5.29 8.85 3.41
CA PRO A 46 5.20 7.64 4.21
C PRO A 46 5.21 6.37 3.36
N TRP A 47 5.02 6.48 2.05
CA TRP A 47 4.92 5.34 1.15
C TRP A 47 6.22 5.11 0.37
N GLN A 48 6.57 3.84 0.17
CA GLN A 48 7.59 3.40 -0.78
C GLN A 48 7.00 2.38 -1.75
N VAL A 49 7.39 2.43 -3.02
CA VAL A 49 7.01 1.42 -3.99
C VAL A 49 7.61 0.08 -3.57
N TYR A 50 6.75 -0.91 -3.34
CA TYR A 50 7.14 -2.26 -2.96
C TYR A 50 7.20 -3.18 -4.19
N VAL A 51 6.20 -3.10 -5.07
CA VAL A 51 6.19 -3.80 -6.37
C VAL A 51 5.52 -2.91 -7.41
N SER A 52 6.23 -2.67 -8.51
CA SER A 52 5.64 -2.15 -9.75
C SER A 52 5.33 -3.34 -10.64
N LYS A 53 4.05 -3.63 -10.90
CA LYS A 53 3.69 -4.56 -11.97
C LYS A 53 3.98 -3.83 -13.29
N LYS A 54 5.00 -4.31 -14.01
CA LYS A 54 5.25 -3.90 -15.40
C LYS A 54 4.13 -4.40 -16.30
#